data_AF-A0AAD5STP9-F1
#
_entry.id   AF-A0AAD5STP9-F1
#
_cell.length_a   1.000
_cell.length_b   1.000
_cell.length_c   1.000
_cell.angle_alpha   90.00
_cell.angle_beta   90.00
_cell.angle_gamma   90.00
#
_symmetry.space_group_name_H-M   'P 1'
#
loop_
_entity.id
_entity.type
_entity.pdbx_description
1 polymer ?
#
loop_
_entity_poly.entity_id
_entity_poly.type
_entity_poly.pdbx_seq_one_letter_code
_entity_poly.pdbx_strand_id
1 'polypeptide(L)'
;MTASQGQVYLLQVQTQTRATFGPLPSGWEMRITNGNRIYFVAHANEITTWDDPRMPSAGDANIPQYKRDFRKKVIYFLSQLSMRLHPGNCHMTVRRSQLFEDAYSEIMRHPANDLKKKLTIKFHGEDALDYGGVGRELFFLMSKEIFNPYYGPNSAVNPEYLNDFKFIGHVIGLAFFINDFWIHFSTLHFTNLTFSIDNDVFGTTVILDLKPDGRDIQVTNEYKVEYVQLYCEWCIEKRVEKQF
;
A
#
# COMPACT_ATOMS: atom_id res chain seq x y z
N MET A 1 -3.36 -35.09 -14.24
CA MET A 1 -2.55 -35.22 -13.00
C MET A 1 -2.70 -33.93 -12.23
N THR A 2 -3.40 -33.94 -11.10
CA THR A 2 -3.63 -32.75 -10.26
C THR A 2 -2.43 -32.50 -9.37
N ALA A 3 -1.85 -31.30 -9.42
CA ALA A 3 -0.75 -30.92 -8.53
C ALA A 3 -1.21 -30.99 -7.05
N SER A 4 -0.33 -31.44 -6.15
CA SER A 4 -0.62 -31.46 -4.72
C SER A 4 -0.92 -30.03 -4.21
N GLN A 5 -1.81 -29.88 -3.22
CA GLN A 5 -2.14 -28.58 -2.64
C GLN A 5 -0.89 -27.80 -2.17
N GLY A 6 0.14 -28.51 -1.71
CA GLY A 6 1.43 -27.93 -1.33
C GLY A 6 2.25 -27.38 -2.51
N GLN A 7 2.25 -28.06 -3.66
CA GLN A 7 2.92 -27.55 -4.87
C GLN A 7 2.21 -26.35 -5.47
N VAL A 8 0.86 -26.35 -5.47
CA VAL A 8 0.08 -25.18 -5.90
C VAL A 8 0.40 -23.98 -5.00
N TYR A 9 0.49 -24.20 -3.69
CA TYR A 9 0.87 -23.17 -2.73
C TYR A 9 2.30 -22.65 -2.96
N LEU A 10 3.28 -23.54 -3.17
CA LEU A 10 4.67 -23.15 -3.44
C LEU A 10 4.77 -22.25 -4.69
N LEU A 11 4.09 -22.63 -5.78
CA LEU A 11 4.08 -21.85 -7.03
C LEU A 11 3.47 -20.46 -6.84
N GLN A 12 2.40 -20.37 -6.05
CA GLN A 12 1.76 -19.08 -5.74
C GLN A 12 2.68 -18.16 -4.95
N VAL A 13 3.36 -18.66 -3.92
CA VAL A 13 4.28 -17.82 -3.13
C VAL A 13 5.54 -17.48 -3.91
N GLN A 14 6.04 -18.39 -4.74
CA GLN A 14 7.15 -18.08 -5.64
C GLN A 14 6.77 -16.95 -6.61
N THR A 15 5.54 -16.95 -7.13
CA THR A 15 5.04 -15.88 -8.01
C THR A 15 4.89 -14.56 -7.25
N GLN A 16 4.28 -14.58 -6.07
CA GLN A 16 4.07 -13.38 -5.24
C GLN A 16 5.40 -12.77 -4.80
N THR A 17 6.29 -13.58 -4.22
CA THR A 17 7.61 -13.09 -3.77
C THR A 17 8.53 -12.70 -4.93
N ARG A 18 8.39 -13.31 -6.11
CA ARG A 18 9.13 -12.89 -7.31
C ARG A 18 8.69 -11.51 -7.79
N ALA A 19 7.39 -11.22 -7.74
CA ALA A 19 6.89 -9.87 -8.04
C ALA A 19 7.41 -8.85 -7.01
N THR A 20 7.56 -9.24 -5.74
CA THR A 20 7.99 -8.36 -4.66
C THR A 20 9.51 -8.14 -4.57
N PHE A 21 10.31 -9.20 -4.68
CA PHE A 21 11.76 -9.18 -4.40
C PHE A 21 12.62 -9.53 -5.62
N GLY A 22 12.00 -9.69 -6.79
CA GLY A 22 12.67 -10.18 -7.98
C GLY A 22 12.92 -11.70 -7.96
N PRO A 23 13.55 -12.25 -9.02
CA PRO A 23 13.87 -13.67 -9.09
C PRO A 23 14.83 -14.08 -7.98
N LEU A 24 14.79 -15.35 -7.58
CA LEU A 24 15.81 -15.91 -6.70
C LEU A 24 17.20 -15.84 -7.37
N PRO A 25 18.28 -15.64 -6.60
CA PRO A 25 19.63 -15.68 -7.15
C PRO A 25 19.90 -17.04 -7.79
N SER A 26 20.83 -17.08 -8.75
CA SER A 26 21.20 -18.33 -9.42
C SER A 26 21.63 -19.39 -8.40
N GLY A 27 21.17 -20.62 -8.58
CA GLY A 27 21.45 -21.73 -7.66
C GLY A 27 20.61 -21.76 -6.38
N TRP A 28 19.62 -20.89 -6.23
CA TRP A 28 18.67 -20.94 -5.11
C TRP A 28 17.31 -21.48 -5.53
N GLU A 29 16.73 -22.30 -4.67
CA GLU A 29 15.40 -22.88 -4.84
C GLU A 29 14.54 -22.62 -3.60
N MET A 30 13.27 -22.25 -3.83
CA MET A 30 12.28 -22.15 -2.75
C MET A 30 11.56 -23.48 -2.63
N ARG A 31 11.43 -24.00 -1.41
CA ARG A 31 10.70 -25.23 -1.10
C ARG A 31 9.74 -25.03 0.06
N ILE A 32 8.88 -26.01 0.25
CA ILE A 32 7.88 -26.04 1.31
C ILE A 32 8.04 -27.30 2.15
N THR A 33 7.91 -27.17 3.47
CA THR A 33 7.88 -28.31 4.39
C THR A 33 6.49 -28.93 4.45
N ASN A 34 6.38 -30.11 5.04
CA ASN A 34 5.10 -30.78 5.29
C ASN A 34 4.14 -29.94 6.17
N GLY A 35 4.68 -28.99 6.95
CA GLY A 35 3.90 -28.04 7.75
C GLY A 35 3.52 -26.76 7.01
N ASN A 36 3.57 -26.75 5.68
CA ASN A 36 3.29 -25.58 4.84
C ASN A 36 4.19 -24.35 5.14
N ARG A 37 5.41 -24.58 5.64
CA ARG A 37 6.37 -23.51 5.89
C ARG A 37 7.41 -23.46 4.78
N ILE A 38 7.72 -22.26 4.31
CA ILE A 38 8.67 -22.05 3.23
C ILE A 38 10.10 -22.04 3.77
N TYR A 39 11.01 -22.66 3.04
CA TYR A 39 12.45 -22.60 3.25
C TYR A 39 13.17 -22.50 1.91
N PHE A 40 14.43 -22.10 1.94
CA PHE A 40 15.27 -21.90 0.76
C PHE A 40 16.43 -22.88 0.77
N VAL A 41 16.74 -23.40 -0.41
CA VAL A 41 17.84 -24.33 -0.64
C VAL A 41 18.83 -23.66 -1.57
N ALA A 42 20.06 -23.52 -1.10
CA ALA A 42 21.19 -23.07 -1.90
C ALA A 42 21.93 -24.30 -2.43
N HIS A 43 21.83 -24.54 -3.75
CA HIS A 43 22.46 -25.69 -4.41
C HIS A 43 23.97 -25.55 -4.54
N ALA A 44 24.49 -24.32 -4.55
CA ALA A 44 25.93 -24.06 -4.70
C ALA A 44 26.77 -24.52 -3.50
N ASN A 45 26.19 -24.55 -2.30
CA ASN A 45 26.86 -24.93 -1.06
C ASN A 45 26.06 -25.94 -0.23
N GLU A 46 25.00 -26.52 -0.81
CA GLU A 46 24.12 -27.51 -0.18
C GLU A 46 23.52 -27.06 1.16
N ILE A 47 23.28 -25.75 1.32
CA ILE A 47 22.70 -25.18 2.54
C ILE A 47 21.19 -25.08 2.41
N THR A 48 20.48 -25.40 3.49
CA THR A 48 19.06 -25.04 3.65
C THR A 48 18.93 -23.95 4.71
N THR A 49 18.05 -22.98 4.47
CA THR A 49 17.83 -21.85 5.38
C THR A 49 16.36 -21.42 5.36
N TRP A 50 15.92 -20.84 6.47
CA TRP A 50 14.62 -20.18 6.55
C TRP A 50 14.68 -18.73 6.05
N ASP A 51 15.88 -18.19 5.89
CA ASP A 51 16.11 -16.83 5.42
C ASP A 51 16.15 -16.81 3.89
N ASP A 52 15.37 -15.90 3.30
CA ASP A 52 15.32 -15.72 1.85
C ASP A 52 16.65 -15.12 1.36
N PRO A 53 17.32 -15.71 0.36
CA PRO A 53 18.62 -15.24 -0.15
C PRO A 53 18.58 -13.89 -0.85
N ARG A 54 17.40 -13.42 -1.25
CA ARG A 54 17.19 -12.07 -1.80
C ARG A 54 17.24 -11.03 -0.69
N MET A 55 17.20 -11.47 0.56
CA MET A 55 17.35 -10.63 1.72
C MET A 55 18.81 -10.66 2.15
N PRO A 56 19.41 -9.48 2.43
CA PRO A 56 20.79 -9.43 2.88
C PRO A 56 20.94 -10.24 4.18
N SER A 57 21.53 -11.42 4.04
CA SER A 57 21.83 -12.33 5.12
C SER A 57 23.19 -11.96 5.67
N ALA A 58 23.19 -11.26 6.81
CA ALA A 58 24.35 -10.92 7.63
C ALA A 58 25.48 -10.06 7.01
N GLY A 59 25.54 -9.85 5.69
CA GLY A 59 26.61 -9.08 5.02
C GLY A 59 26.50 -7.55 5.08
N ASP A 60 25.30 -7.02 5.36
CA ASP A 60 25.08 -5.57 5.47
C ASP A 60 25.30 -5.10 6.91
N ALA A 61 26.56 -5.00 7.33
CA ALA A 61 26.92 -4.47 8.65
C ALA A 61 26.36 -3.05 8.90
N ASN A 62 26.08 -2.29 7.83
CA ASN A 62 25.54 -0.92 7.89
C ASN A 62 24.02 -0.81 7.99
N ILE A 63 23.24 -1.90 7.86
CA ILE A 63 21.77 -1.82 8.02
C ILE A 63 21.41 -2.06 9.49
N PRO A 64 20.73 -1.12 10.16
CA PRO A 64 20.29 -1.31 11.55
C PRO A 64 19.46 -2.58 11.73
N GLN A 65 19.67 -3.26 12.87
CA GLN A 65 19.01 -4.53 13.19
C GLN A 65 17.49 -4.47 13.04
N TYR A 66 16.84 -3.39 13.51
CA TYR A 66 15.39 -3.22 13.43
C TYR A 66 14.86 -3.25 11.99
N LYS A 67 15.61 -2.74 10.99
CA LYS A 67 15.21 -2.80 9.57
C LYS A 67 15.29 -4.22 9.04
N ARG A 68 16.29 -5.00 9.48
CA ARG A 68 16.44 -6.42 9.12
C ARG A 68 15.29 -7.24 9.71
N ASP A 69 14.98 -7.05 10.98
CA ASP A 69 13.90 -7.76 11.67
C ASP A 69 12.52 -7.40 11.11
N PHE A 70 12.29 -6.11 10.81
CA PHE A 70 11.06 -5.65 10.16
C PHE A 70 10.84 -6.36 8.81
N ARG A 71 11.88 -6.40 7.98
CA ARG A 71 11.86 -7.10 6.68
C ARG A 71 11.52 -8.59 6.82
N LYS A 72 12.13 -9.29 7.79
CA LYS A 72 11.81 -10.71 8.08
C LYS A 72 10.34 -10.88 8.50
N LYS A 73 9.84 -10.00 9.36
CA LYS A 73 8.43 -10.00 9.81
C LYS A 73 7.46 -9.77 8.66
N VAL A 74 7.77 -8.85 7.73
CA VAL A 74 6.96 -8.59 6.53
C VAL A 74 6.86 -9.85 5.66
N ILE A 75 7.97 -10.52 5.37
CA ILE A 75 7.97 -11.77 4.58
C ILE A 75 7.13 -12.85 5.27
N TYR A 76 7.32 -13.02 6.58
CA TYR A 76 6.53 -13.98 7.34
C TYR A 76 5.03 -13.66 7.27
N PHE A 77 4.66 -12.38 7.44
CA PHE A 77 3.28 -11.92 7.36
C PHE A 77 2.67 -12.16 5.96
N LEU A 78 3.38 -11.80 4.89
CA LEU A 78 2.92 -11.99 3.51
C LEU A 78 2.83 -13.47 3.11
N SER A 79 3.61 -14.35 3.74
CA SER A 79 3.53 -15.80 3.50
C SER A 79 2.28 -16.46 4.10
N GLN A 80 1.53 -15.76 4.96
CA GLN A 80 0.35 -16.34 5.61
C GLN A 80 -0.80 -16.60 4.63
N LEU A 81 -1.54 -17.68 4.88
CA LEU A 81 -2.75 -18.06 4.13
C LEU A 81 -3.78 -16.94 4.03
N SER A 82 -3.94 -16.15 5.08
CA SER A 82 -4.89 -15.04 5.17
C SER A 82 -4.53 -13.84 4.29
N MET A 83 -3.29 -13.77 3.81
CA MET A 83 -2.73 -12.72 2.94
C MET A 83 -2.73 -13.12 1.45
N ARG A 84 -3.40 -14.22 1.10
CA ARG A 84 -3.48 -14.69 -0.28
C ARG A 84 -4.61 -13.99 -1.04
N LEU A 85 -4.28 -13.54 -2.25
CA LEU A 85 -5.30 -13.13 -3.21
C LEU A 85 -6.25 -14.29 -3.49
N HIS A 86 -7.54 -14.02 -3.36
CA HIS A 86 -8.58 -14.95 -3.75
C HIS A 86 -8.69 -14.97 -5.28
N PRO A 87 -9.09 -16.12 -5.87
CA PRO A 87 -9.27 -16.21 -7.31
C PRO A 87 -10.40 -15.28 -7.79
N GLY A 88 -10.20 -14.69 -8.98
CA GLY A 88 -11.12 -13.76 -9.62
C GLY A 88 -10.66 -12.31 -9.55
N ASN A 89 -11.52 -11.41 -10.03
CA ASN A 89 -11.29 -9.98 -10.05
C ASN A 89 -12.43 -9.26 -9.33
N CYS A 90 -12.11 -8.20 -8.58
CA CYS A 90 -13.07 -7.25 -8.04
C CYS A 90 -12.92 -5.95 -8.83
N HIS A 91 -13.98 -5.55 -9.53
CA HIS A 91 -13.97 -4.36 -10.38
C HIS A 91 -14.55 -3.19 -9.59
N MET A 92 -13.84 -2.08 -9.60
CA MET A 92 -14.28 -0.83 -8.97
C MET A 92 -14.20 0.28 -10.00
N THR A 93 -15.28 1.02 -10.17
CA THR A 93 -15.31 2.17 -11.08
C THR A 93 -15.52 3.42 -10.25
N VAL A 94 -14.62 4.39 -10.37
CA VAL A 94 -14.64 5.61 -9.57
C VAL A 94 -14.47 6.84 -10.45
N ARG A 95 -15.07 7.96 -10.08
CA ARG A 95 -14.90 9.26 -10.77
C ARG A 95 -13.87 10.09 -10.02
N ARG A 96 -12.96 10.76 -10.75
CA ARG A 96 -11.98 11.67 -10.13
C ARG A 96 -12.63 12.80 -9.35
N SER A 97 -13.74 13.33 -9.86
CA SER A 97 -14.49 14.44 -9.22
C SER A 97 -15.22 14.06 -7.94
N GLN A 98 -15.51 12.77 -7.73
CA GLN A 98 -16.23 12.26 -6.56
C GLN A 98 -15.53 11.02 -6.00
N LEU A 99 -14.20 11.11 -5.88
CA LEU A 99 -13.35 9.97 -5.56
C LEU A 99 -13.73 9.30 -4.24
N PHE A 100 -13.90 10.11 -3.19
CA PHE A 100 -14.16 9.61 -1.84
C PHE A 100 -15.50 8.88 -1.76
N GLU A 101 -16.58 9.48 -2.25
CA GLU A 101 -17.92 8.91 -2.23
C GLU A 101 -18.02 7.62 -3.06
N ASP A 102 -17.44 7.62 -4.27
CA ASP A 102 -17.45 6.44 -5.13
C ASP A 102 -16.61 5.31 -4.52
N ALA A 103 -15.43 5.61 -3.99
CA ALA A 103 -14.58 4.64 -3.32
C ALA A 103 -15.23 4.11 -2.04
N TYR A 104 -15.89 4.97 -1.26
CA TYR A 104 -16.65 4.59 -0.08
C TYR A 104 -17.75 3.60 -0.43
N SER A 105 -18.58 3.94 -1.42
CA SER A 105 -19.67 3.08 -1.89
C SER A 105 -19.14 1.74 -2.40
N GLU A 106 -18.09 1.74 -3.24
CA GLU A 106 -17.54 0.51 -3.80
C GLU A 106 -16.89 -0.38 -2.73
N ILE A 107 -16.06 0.16 -1.83
CA ILE A 107 -15.38 -0.65 -0.82
C ILE A 107 -16.37 -1.17 0.22
N MET A 108 -17.31 -0.34 0.68
CA MET A 108 -18.25 -0.73 1.72
C MET A 108 -19.35 -1.68 1.21
N ARG A 109 -19.66 -1.65 -0.10
CA ARG A 109 -20.60 -2.57 -0.74
C ARG A 109 -20.03 -3.98 -0.92
N HIS A 110 -18.72 -4.11 -1.16
CA HIS A 110 -18.12 -5.42 -1.41
C HIS A 110 -17.79 -6.17 -0.10
N PRO A 111 -18.08 -7.48 -0.02
CA PRO A 111 -17.65 -8.29 1.12
C PRO A 111 -16.12 -8.43 1.14
N ALA A 112 -15.56 -8.63 2.33
CA ALA A 112 -14.11 -8.77 2.51
C ALA A 112 -13.46 -9.84 1.61
N ASN A 113 -14.18 -10.93 1.30
CA ASN A 113 -13.68 -11.98 0.41
C ASN A 113 -13.53 -11.53 -1.05
N ASP A 114 -14.33 -10.57 -1.50
CA ASP A 114 -14.24 -10.01 -2.85
C ASP A 114 -13.14 -8.95 -2.92
N LEU A 115 -13.01 -8.13 -1.88
CA LEU A 115 -11.91 -7.17 -1.73
C LEU A 115 -10.54 -7.86 -1.66
N LYS A 116 -10.50 -9.14 -1.28
CA LYS A 116 -9.30 -9.99 -1.33
C LYS A 116 -8.99 -10.57 -2.71
N LYS A 117 -9.82 -10.34 -3.73
CA LYS A 117 -9.52 -10.71 -5.12
C LYS A 117 -8.59 -9.67 -5.75
N LYS A 118 -8.14 -9.91 -6.98
CA LYS A 118 -7.37 -8.91 -7.74
C LYS A 118 -8.25 -7.68 -7.99
N LEU A 119 -7.88 -6.51 -7.46
CA LEU A 119 -8.61 -5.27 -7.73
C LEU A 119 -8.31 -4.77 -9.15
N THR A 120 -9.38 -4.50 -9.90
CA THR A 120 -9.33 -3.86 -11.21
C THR A 120 -10.04 -2.53 -11.09
N ILE A 121 -9.26 -1.46 -10.96
CA ILE A 121 -9.78 -0.10 -10.78
C ILE A 121 -9.87 0.57 -12.15
N LYS A 122 -10.97 1.29 -12.38
CA LYS A 122 -11.18 2.09 -13.58
C LYS A 122 -11.66 3.49 -13.19
N PHE A 123 -11.03 4.51 -13.74
CA PHE A 123 -11.58 5.86 -13.70
C PHE A 123 -12.65 6.00 -14.79
N HIS A 124 -13.83 6.48 -14.40
CA HIS A 124 -14.94 6.65 -15.34
C HIS A 124 -14.56 7.66 -16.43
N GLY A 125 -14.65 7.23 -17.70
CA GLY A 125 -14.36 8.09 -18.86
C GLY A 125 -12.89 8.12 -19.29
N GLU A 126 -12.01 7.33 -18.66
CA GLU A 126 -10.61 7.19 -19.05
C GLU A 126 -10.36 5.81 -19.68
N ASP A 127 -9.65 5.78 -20.81
CA ASP A 127 -9.18 4.52 -21.41
C ASP A 127 -8.12 3.92 -20.49
N ALA A 128 -8.47 2.78 -19.88
CA ALA A 128 -7.64 2.08 -18.91
C ALA A 128 -6.40 1.46 -19.58
N LEU A 129 -5.36 2.29 -19.78
CA LEU A 129 -4.13 1.89 -20.48
C LEU A 129 -3.08 1.26 -19.55
N ASP A 130 -3.18 1.43 -18.23
CA ASP A 130 -2.17 0.93 -17.29
C ASP A 130 -2.77 0.03 -16.20
N TYR A 131 -2.69 -1.28 -16.42
CA TYR A 131 -3.12 -2.35 -15.51
C TYR A 131 -2.31 -2.45 -14.19
N GLY A 132 -1.50 -1.44 -13.84
CA GLY A 132 -0.69 -1.39 -12.62
C GLY A 132 -0.57 -0.01 -11.94
N GLY A 133 -0.76 1.10 -12.68
CA GLY A 133 -0.61 2.45 -12.12
C GLY A 133 -1.88 2.99 -11.44
N VAL A 134 -3.05 2.67 -12.01
CA VAL A 134 -4.34 3.25 -11.58
C VAL A 134 -4.68 2.91 -10.13
N GLY A 135 -4.32 1.70 -9.65
CA GLY A 135 -4.54 1.33 -8.26
C GLY A 135 -3.69 2.14 -7.29
N ARG A 136 -2.42 2.39 -7.64
CA ARG A 136 -1.53 3.24 -6.84
C ARG A 136 -2.05 4.66 -6.77
N GLU A 137 -2.48 5.18 -7.91
CA GLU A 137 -3.08 6.50 -8.00
C GLU A 137 -4.33 6.61 -7.14
N LEU A 138 -5.24 5.63 -7.18
CA LEU A 138 -6.42 5.60 -6.32
C LEU A 138 -6.03 5.67 -4.84
N PHE A 139 -5.16 4.78 -4.36
CA PHE A 139 -4.76 4.79 -2.94
C PHE A 139 -4.01 6.06 -2.53
N PHE A 140 -3.22 6.64 -3.44
CA PHE A 140 -2.56 7.91 -3.22
C PHE A 140 -3.58 9.05 -3.06
N LEU A 141 -4.51 9.19 -3.99
CA LEU A 141 -5.54 10.22 -3.91
C LEU A 141 -6.45 10.01 -2.69
N MET A 142 -6.85 8.77 -2.41
CA MET A 142 -7.61 8.41 -1.21
C MET A 142 -6.87 8.77 0.08
N SER A 143 -5.54 8.64 0.12
CA SER A 143 -4.77 9.06 1.30
C SER A 143 -4.90 10.55 1.58
N LYS A 144 -5.02 11.40 0.54
CA LYS A 144 -5.28 12.84 0.73
C LYS A 144 -6.67 13.07 1.30
N GLU A 145 -7.68 12.38 0.77
CA GLU A 145 -9.08 12.53 1.19
C GLU A 145 -9.32 12.04 2.63
N ILE A 146 -8.71 10.92 3.03
CA ILE A 146 -8.88 10.33 4.38
C ILE A 146 -8.34 11.24 5.49
N PHE A 147 -7.30 12.02 5.18
CA PHE A 147 -6.72 12.98 6.12
C PHE A 147 -7.32 14.38 6.00
N ASN A 148 -8.22 14.61 5.03
CA ASN A 148 -8.91 15.88 4.85
C ASN A 148 -9.74 16.21 6.12
N PRO A 149 -9.52 17.36 6.76
CA PRO A 149 -10.30 17.78 7.93
C PRO A 149 -11.82 17.89 7.69
N TYR A 150 -12.26 18.01 6.44
CA TYR A 150 -13.67 18.11 6.06
C TYR A 150 -14.39 16.75 5.95
N TYR A 151 -13.71 15.74 5.41
CA TYR A 151 -14.28 14.40 5.15
C TYR A 151 -13.77 13.31 6.11
N GLY A 152 -12.87 13.69 7.02
CA GLY A 152 -12.28 12.78 7.98
C GLY A 152 -13.17 12.46 9.19
N PRO A 153 -12.73 11.51 10.03
CA PRO A 153 -13.45 11.03 11.24
C PRO A 153 -13.76 12.10 12.31
N ASN A 154 -13.32 13.35 12.09
CA ASN A 154 -13.60 14.51 12.94
C ASN A 154 -14.74 15.37 12.39
N SER A 155 -15.50 14.91 11.39
CA SER A 155 -16.80 15.50 11.07
C SER A 155 -17.73 15.22 12.26
N ALA A 156 -17.63 16.01 13.33
CA ALA A 156 -18.55 16.02 14.47
C ALA A 156 -20.02 16.31 14.08
N VAL A 157 -20.26 16.44 12.78
CA VAL A 157 -21.52 16.70 12.10
C VAL A 157 -22.05 15.42 11.40
N ASN A 158 -21.22 14.38 11.18
CA ASN A 158 -21.65 13.13 10.54
C ASN A 158 -22.11 12.10 11.60
N PRO A 159 -23.42 11.79 11.69
CA PRO A 159 -23.92 10.74 12.57
C PRO A 159 -23.40 9.32 12.21
N GLU A 160 -22.81 9.14 11.02
CA GLU A 160 -22.27 7.85 10.56
C GLU A 160 -20.73 7.72 10.67
N TYR A 161 -20.05 8.55 11.46
CA TYR A 161 -18.59 8.56 11.59
C TYR A 161 -17.94 7.18 11.86
N LEU A 162 -18.66 6.24 12.49
CA LEU A 162 -18.21 4.86 12.70
C LEU A 162 -18.02 4.10 11.38
N ASN A 163 -18.87 4.35 10.39
CA ASN A 163 -18.75 3.76 9.07
C ASN A 163 -17.55 4.36 8.31
N ASP A 164 -17.27 5.65 8.50
CA ASP A 164 -16.06 6.29 7.95
C ASP A 164 -14.79 5.66 8.52
N PHE A 165 -14.73 5.42 9.83
CA PHE A 165 -13.61 4.69 10.44
C PHE A 165 -13.47 3.27 9.92
N LYS A 166 -14.60 2.56 9.73
CA LYS A 166 -14.60 1.21 9.16
C LYS A 166 -14.11 1.21 7.71
N PHE A 167 -14.54 2.19 6.92
CA PHE A 167 -14.07 2.41 5.57
C PHE A 167 -12.57 2.70 5.52
N ILE A 168 -12.07 3.63 6.34
CA ILE A 168 -10.64 3.94 6.44
C ILE A 168 -9.84 2.70 6.84
N GLY A 169 -10.34 1.90 7.78
CA GLY A 169 -9.75 0.61 8.15
C GLY A 169 -9.68 -0.36 6.98
N HIS A 170 -10.72 -0.45 6.15
CA HIS A 170 -10.69 -1.24 4.93
C HIS A 170 -9.70 -0.69 3.90
N VAL A 171 -9.64 0.62 3.67
CA VAL A 171 -8.70 1.23 2.71
C VAL A 171 -7.25 0.95 3.13
N ILE A 172 -6.92 1.16 4.40
CA ILE A 172 -5.58 0.88 4.94
C ILE A 172 -5.28 -0.62 4.84
N GLY A 173 -6.22 -1.46 5.27
CA GLY A 173 -6.09 -2.93 5.19
C GLY A 173 -5.89 -3.42 3.75
N LEU A 174 -6.62 -2.85 2.79
CA LEU A 174 -6.49 -3.14 1.36
C LEU A 174 -5.16 -2.67 0.80
N ALA A 175 -4.70 -1.47 1.16
CA ALA A 175 -3.41 -0.94 0.76
C ALA A 175 -2.25 -1.85 1.22
N PHE A 176 -2.34 -2.42 2.42
CA PHE A 176 -1.40 -3.43 2.90
C PHE A 176 -1.56 -4.79 2.21
N PHE A 177 -2.80 -5.24 2.00
CA PHE A 177 -3.10 -6.56 1.43
C PHE A 177 -2.73 -6.67 -0.05
N ILE A 178 -2.94 -5.61 -0.83
CA ILE A 178 -2.66 -5.57 -2.27
C ILE A 178 -1.15 -5.41 -2.54
N ASN A 179 -0.33 -5.36 -1.50
CA ASN A 179 1.13 -5.54 -1.54
C ASN A 179 1.92 -4.48 -2.34
N ASP A 180 1.26 -3.39 -2.74
CA ASP A 180 1.82 -2.39 -3.65
C ASP A 180 2.01 -1.03 -2.96
N PHE A 181 1.41 -0.77 -1.79
CA PHE A 181 1.46 0.57 -1.21
C PHE A 181 2.79 0.89 -0.52
N TRP A 182 3.30 0.02 0.37
CA TRP A 182 4.51 0.36 1.16
C TRP A 182 5.83 0.16 0.42
N ILE A 183 5.90 -0.81 -0.48
CA ILE A 183 7.09 -1.02 -1.30
C ILE A 183 7.16 0.05 -2.39
N HIS A 184 6.02 0.49 -2.94
CA HIS A 184 5.99 1.56 -3.95
C HIS A 184 5.74 2.97 -3.44
N PHE A 185 5.48 3.21 -2.17
CA PHE A 185 5.64 4.56 -1.60
C PHE A 185 7.08 5.08 -1.82
N SER A 186 8.04 4.16 -1.80
CA SER A 186 9.42 4.46 -2.14
C SER A 186 9.67 4.68 -3.65
N THR A 187 8.75 4.28 -4.53
CA THR A 187 8.85 4.39 -6.01
C THR A 187 7.78 5.29 -6.63
N LEU A 188 6.88 5.89 -5.83
CA LEU A 188 5.93 6.90 -6.28
C LEU A 188 6.75 8.13 -6.70
N HIS A 189 6.83 8.34 -8.00
CA HIS A 189 7.31 9.58 -8.55
C HIS A 189 6.24 10.63 -8.28
N PHE A 190 6.45 11.45 -7.25
CA PHE A 190 5.62 12.62 -6.95
C PHE A 190 5.84 13.72 -8.01
N THR A 191 5.58 13.41 -9.27
CA THR A 191 5.68 14.40 -10.34
C THR A 191 4.51 15.38 -10.20
N ASN A 192 4.83 16.67 -10.23
CA ASN A 192 3.89 17.79 -10.12
C ASN A 192 3.29 18.05 -8.73
N LEU A 193 3.91 17.56 -7.65
CA LEU A 193 3.62 18.08 -6.31
C LEU A 193 4.63 19.15 -5.92
N THR A 194 4.15 20.15 -5.22
CA THR A 194 4.95 21.17 -4.52
C THR A 194 4.80 20.95 -3.02
N PHE A 195 5.65 21.57 -2.21
CA PHE A 195 5.50 21.60 -0.76
C PHE A 195 4.36 22.54 -0.31
N SER A 196 3.23 22.48 -1.01
CA SER A 196 2.00 23.21 -0.70
C SER A 196 0.80 22.29 -0.82
N ILE A 197 -0.29 22.66 -0.17
CA ILE A 197 -1.56 21.95 -0.19
C ILE A 197 -2.70 22.91 -0.54
N ASP A 198 -3.65 22.40 -1.30
CA ASP A 198 -4.90 23.10 -1.57
C ASP A 198 -5.88 22.75 -0.46
N ASN A 199 -6.14 23.70 0.44
CA ASN A 199 -7.04 23.54 1.57
C ASN A 199 -8.34 24.31 1.28
N ASP A 200 -9.44 23.58 1.09
CA ASP A 200 -10.75 24.21 0.91
C ASP A 200 -11.30 24.65 2.27
N VAL A 201 -11.48 25.96 2.46
CA VAL A 201 -12.06 26.53 3.67
C VAL A 201 -13.37 27.23 3.30
N PHE A 202 -14.49 26.57 3.60
CA PHE A 202 -15.86 27.08 3.34
C PHE A 202 -16.15 27.40 1.86
N GLY A 203 -15.65 26.58 0.93
CA GLY A 203 -15.84 26.76 -0.51
C GLY A 203 -14.84 27.73 -1.14
N THR A 204 -13.82 28.13 -0.40
CA THR A 204 -12.69 28.93 -0.89
C THR A 204 -11.42 28.10 -0.79
N THR A 205 -10.82 27.75 -1.94
CA THR A 205 -9.54 27.07 -1.98
C THR A 205 -8.42 28.02 -1.58
N VAL A 206 -7.74 27.70 -0.47
CA VAL A 206 -6.57 28.42 0.02
C VAL A 206 -5.34 27.53 -0.14
N ILE A 207 -4.33 28.02 -0.83
CA ILE A 207 -3.05 27.32 -0.97
C ILE A 207 -2.22 27.60 0.28
N LEU A 208 -1.85 26.55 1.00
CA LEU A 208 -1.03 26.62 2.20
C LEU A 208 0.32 25.97 1.94
N ASP A 209 1.40 26.70 2.21
CA ASP A 209 2.75 26.16 2.11
C ASP A 209 3.07 25.32 3.35
N LEU A 210 3.50 24.06 3.14
CA LEU A 210 3.91 23.14 4.21
C LEU A 210 5.27 23.51 4.81
N LYS A 211 6.06 24.31 4.08
CA LYS A 211 7.33 24.92 4.53
C LYS A 211 7.50 26.27 3.82
N PRO A 212 8.45 27.13 4.24
CA PRO A 212 8.68 28.42 3.57
C PRO A 212 8.85 28.24 2.05
N ASP A 213 8.12 29.05 1.28
CA ASP A 213 8.07 29.04 -0.19
C ASP A 213 7.70 27.68 -0.80
N GLY A 214 6.95 26.86 -0.06
CA GLY A 214 6.64 25.48 -0.41
C GLY A 214 5.99 25.28 -1.77
N ARG A 215 5.11 26.20 -2.20
CA ARG A 215 4.48 26.22 -3.53
C ARG A 215 5.47 26.29 -4.70
N ASP A 216 6.66 26.82 -4.48
CA ASP A 216 7.70 26.95 -5.52
C ASP A 216 8.70 25.78 -5.47
N ILE A 217 8.61 24.93 -4.45
CA ILE A 217 9.51 23.81 -4.22
C ILE A 217 8.84 22.52 -4.65
N GLN A 218 9.35 21.91 -5.72
CA GLN A 218 8.87 20.60 -6.18
C GLN A 218 9.25 19.46 -5.23
N VAL A 219 8.32 18.53 -5.02
CA VAL A 219 8.55 17.30 -4.26
C VAL A 219 9.28 16.30 -5.16
N THR A 220 10.55 16.07 -4.86
CA THR A 220 11.36 15.06 -5.57
C THR A 220 11.41 13.75 -4.79
N ASN A 221 11.96 12.70 -5.40
CA ASN A 221 12.17 11.41 -4.74
C ASN A 221 13.07 11.50 -3.49
N GLU A 222 13.92 12.51 -3.42
CA GLU A 222 14.83 12.78 -2.29
C GLU A 222 14.07 13.39 -1.12
N TYR A 223 13.13 14.30 -1.40
CA TYR A 223 12.38 15.05 -0.38
C TYR A 223 10.98 14.49 -0.09
N LYS A 224 10.60 13.36 -0.69
CA LYS A 224 9.28 12.76 -0.48
C LYS A 224 8.97 12.43 0.98
N VAL A 225 9.98 11.99 1.74
CA VAL A 225 9.79 11.63 3.16
C VAL A 225 9.48 12.90 3.97
N GLU A 226 10.18 13.99 3.67
CA GLU A 226 9.96 15.30 4.29
C GLU A 226 8.58 15.84 3.96
N TYR A 227 8.15 15.79 2.70
CA TYR A 227 6.81 16.22 2.29
C TYR A 227 5.72 15.47 3.07
N VAL A 228 5.86 14.15 3.20
CA VAL A 228 4.90 13.29 3.89
C VAL A 228 4.87 13.60 5.38
N GLN A 229 6.04 13.82 5.99
CA GLN A 229 6.13 14.20 7.39
C GLN A 229 5.41 15.54 7.63
N LEU A 230 5.73 16.58 6.86
CA LEU A 230 5.11 17.90 7.01
C LEU A 230 3.60 17.86 6.75
N TYR A 231 3.16 17.08 5.76
CA TYR A 231 1.75 16.85 5.48
C TYR A 231 1.04 16.18 6.67
N CYS A 232 1.64 15.13 7.24
CA CYS A 232 1.08 14.45 8.41
C CYS A 232 1.04 15.36 9.64
N GLU A 233 2.09 16.12 9.90
CA GLU A 233 2.16 17.10 10.99
C GLU A 233 1.04 18.14 10.84
N TRP A 234 0.89 18.74 9.65
CA TRP A 234 -0.20 19.66 9.34
C TRP A 234 -1.58 19.03 9.56
N CYS A 235 -1.80 17.80 9.07
CA CYS A 235 -3.07 17.09 9.26
C CYS A 235 -3.38 16.85 10.74
N ILE A 236 -2.37 16.59 11.57
CA ILE A 236 -2.51 16.39 13.01
C ILE A 236 -2.82 17.74 13.69
N GLU A 237 -2.06 18.80 13.40
CA GLU A 237 -2.25 20.12 13.98
C GLU A 237 -3.65 20.68 13.69
N LYS A 238 -4.10 20.62 12.43
CA LYS A 238 -5.44 21.05 12.03
C LYS A 238 -6.56 20.26 12.69
N ARG A 239 -6.32 19.00 13.09
CA ARG A 239 -7.29 18.18 13.83
C ARG A 239 -7.44 18.62 15.29
N VAL A 240 -6.44 19.28 15.86
CA VAL A 240 -6.42 19.72 17.27
C VAL A 240 -6.83 21.19 17.41
N GLU A 241 -6.59 22.02 16.39
CA GLU A 241 -6.91 23.46 16.38
C GLU A 241 -8.40 23.79 16.56
N LYS A 242 -9.32 22.87 16.24
CA LYS A 242 -10.78 23.07 16.46
C LYS A 242 -11.30 22.55 17.80
N GLN A 243 -10.44 21.95 18.64
CA GLN A 243 -10.85 21.31 19.90
C GLN A 243 -10.33 22.02 21.16
N PHE A 244 -9.60 23.14 21.02
CA PHE A 244 -9.17 24.00 22.12
C PHE A 244 -9.57 25.47 21.87
#